data_AF-A0A1J1HDK4-F1
#
_entry.id   AF-A0A1J1HDK4-F1
#
_cell.length_a   1.000
_cell.length_b   1.000
_cell.length_c   1.000
_cell.angle_alpha   90.00
_cell.angle_beta   90.00
_cell.angle_gamma   90.00
#
_symmetry.space_group_name_H-M   'P 1'
#
loop_
_entity.id
_entity.type
_entity.pdbx_description
1 polymer ?
#
loop_
_entity_poly.entity_id
_entity_poly.type
_entity_poly.pdbx_seq_one_letter_code
_entity_poly.pdbx_strand_id
1 'polypeptide(L)'
;MSNFSEKEIISLPQRNRRKIDKSYLSESEVEKEYAEQNISDNEEKLNENDFKKTYKYEYLDHTADVILHSYGNNLTECFESVCISMFNYMCNLNDVKSKIRRKIIVKGDNLDDLLFNFLTEFHFLYGKEYFICKNIDIIKFDKQNFLIEAIGYGDFFNSSKHECGTEIKAITKHELKIISNNENYEIFVLVDI
;
A
#
# COMPACT_ATOMS: atom_id res chain seq x y z
N MET A 1 -27.65 -5.62 -28.51
CA MET A 1 -26.35 -6.19 -28.93
C MET A 1 -25.46 -5.04 -29.33
N SER A 2 -24.52 -4.69 -28.47
CA SER A 2 -23.44 -3.73 -28.77
C SER A 2 -22.19 -4.30 -28.12
N ASN A 3 -21.45 -5.09 -28.90
CA ASN A 3 -20.16 -5.67 -28.52
C ASN A 3 -19.16 -4.53 -28.34
N PHE A 4 -18.78 -4.23 -27.10
CA PHE A 4 -17.52 -3.55 -26.83
C PHE A 4 -16.43 -4.63 -26.78
N SER A 5 -15.45 -4.49 -27.66
CA SER A 5 -14.30 -5.38 -27.78
C SER A 5 -13.54 -5.44 -26.45
N GLU A 6 -13.41 -6.65 -25.90
CA GLU A 6 -12.41 -6.99 -24.90
C GLU A 6 -11.03 -6.61 -25.46
N LYS A 7 -10.52 -5.45 -25.06
CA LYS A 7 -9.10 -5.15 -25.23
C LYS A 7 -8.39 -6.00 -24.18
N GLU A 8 -7.64 -7.00 -24.65
CA GLU A 8 -6.79 -7.84 -23.82
C GLU A 8 -5.95 -6.96 -22.89
N ILE A 9 -6.19 -7.09 -21.59
CA ILE A 9 -5.40 -6.44 -20.54
C ILE A 9 -4.12 -7.26 -20.42
N ILE A 10 -3.02 -6.73 -20.97
CA ILE A 10 -1.71 -7.39 -20.96
C ILE A 10 -0.95 -6.96 -19.70
N SER A 11 -0.64 -7.91 -18.82
CA SER A 11 0.23 -7.71 -17.66
C SER A 11 1.65 -7.38 -18.10
N LEU A 12 2.23 -6.28 -17.59
CA LEU A 12 3.58 -5.82 -17.94
C LEU A 12 4.56 -5.91 -16.74
N PRO A 13 5.86 -6.15 -17.00
CA PRO A 13 6.85 -6.24 -15.94
C PRO A 13 7.06 -4.89 -15.25
N GLN A 14 7.32 -4.91 -13.93
CA GLN A 14 7.66 -3.71 -13.17
C GLN A 14 8.83 -2.96 -13.83
N ARG A 15 8.74 -1.63 -13.92
CA ARG A 15 9.85 -0.79 -14.42
C ARG A 15 11.12 -1.06 -13.61
N ASN A 16 12.26 -1.17 -14.29
CA ASN A 16 13.54 -1.50 -13.68
C ASN A 16 13.89 -0.52 -12.55
N ARG A 17 14.18 -1.08 -11.37
CA ARG A 17 14.57 -0.34 -10.16
C ARG A 17 15.92 0.36 -10.39
N ARG A 18 16.03 1.63 -9.96
CA ARG A 18 17.30 2.38 -10.05
C ARG A 18 18.26 1.88 -8.97
N LYS A 19 19.49 1.53 -9.36
CA LYS A 19 20.58 1.21 -8.42
C LYS A 19 21.17 2.51 -7.86
N ILE A 20 21.29 2.62 -6.54
CA ILE A 20 21.85 3.79 -5.84
C ILE A 20 23.35 3.56 -5.56
N ASP A 21 24.17 4.61 -5.78
CA ASP A 21 25.60 4.67 -5.43
C ASP A 21 25.77 4.97 -3.93
N LYS A 22 26.51 4.12 -3.20
CA LYS A 22 26.59 4.07 -1.73
C LYS A 22 27.70 4.97 -1.12
N SER A 23 28.24 5.92 -1.86
CA SER A 23 29.41 6.70 -1.45
C SER A 23 29.15 7.86 -0.46
N TYR A 24 27.88 8.14 -0.09
CA TYR A 24 27.49 9.31 0.73
C TYR A 24 26.54 8.97 1.89
N LEU A 25 26.93 8.11 2.83
CA LEU A 25 26.18 7.96 4.09
C LEU A 25 27.09 8.18 5.30
N SER A 26 26.88 9.30 6.00
CA SER A 26 27.30 9.49 7.38
C SER A 26 26.07 9.39 8.28
N GLU A 27 26.07 8.44 9.21
CA GLU A 27 25.02 8.28 10.22
C GLU A 27 24.98 9.52 11.12
N SER A 28 23.89 10.30 11.04
CA SER A 28 23.73 11.52 11.84
C SER A 28 22.86 11.27 13.07
N GLU A 29 23.16 12.02 14.14
CA GLU A 29 22.58 11.89 15.49
C GLU A 29 21.05 12.08 15.54
N VAL A 30 20.46 12.63 14.47
CA VAL A 30 19.02 12.81 14.27
C VAL A 30 18.27 11.47 14.21
N GLU A 31 18.88 10.41 13.66
CA GLU A 31 18.24 9.08 13.59
C GLU A 31 18.05 8.43 14.98
N LYS A 32 18.91 8.78 15.95
CA LYS A 32 18.84 8.23 17.31
C LYS A 32 17.75 8.92 18.13
N GLU A 33 17.60 10.23 17.97
CA GLU A 33 16.64 11.03 18.75
C GLU A 33 15.18 10.74 18.34
N TYR A 34 14.92 10.45 17.06
CA TYR A 34 13.60 10.00 16.58
C TYR A 34 13.23 8.59 17.03
N ALA A 35 14.22 7.71 17.25
CA ALA A 35 14.00 6.35 17.73
C ALA A 35 13.62 6.33 19.22
N GLU A 36 14.19 7.21 20.03
CA GLU A 36 13.98 7.22 21.49
C GLU A 36 12.62 7.81 21.92
N GLN A 37 12.04 8.74 21.15
CA GLN A 37 10.79 9.41 21.53
C GLN A 37 9.51 8.61 21.20
N ASN A 38 9.59 7.48 20.50
CA ASN A 38 8.42 6.67 20.10
C ASN A 38 8.28 5.34 20.88
N ILE A 39 9.04 5.13 21.95
CA ILE A 39 9.09 3.87 22.70
C ILE A 39 7.97 3.74 23.76
N SER A 40 7.17 4.79 24.01
CA SER A 40 6.00 4.67 24.89
C SER A 40 4.72 4.49 24.09
N ASP A 41 4.44 3.26 23.64
CA ASP A 41 3.10 2.63 23.66
C ASP A 41 3.19 1.18 23.13
N ASN A 42 3.51 0.27 24.06
CA ASN A 42 3.42 -1.20 23.97
C ASN A 42 4.18 -1.87 22.82
N GLU A 43 5.46 -2.19 23.05
CA GLU A 43 6.19 -3.23 22.31
C GLU A 43 5.62 -4.62 22.63
N GLU A 44 4.55 -5.02 21.94
CA GLU A 44 4.31 -6.44 21.73
C GLU A 44 5.27 -6.90 20.64
N LYS A 45 6.21 -7.80 20.99
CA LYS A 45 7.06 -8.47 20.01
C LYS A 45 6.17 -9.23 19.01
N LEU A 46 6.00 -8.66 17.82
CA LEU A 46 5.33 -9.31 16.70
C LEU A 46 6.14 -10.54 16.27
N ASN A 47 5.55 -11.73 16.34
CA ASN A 47 6.18 -12.92 15.77
C ASN A 47 6.07 -12.84 14.24
N GLU A 48 7.17 -13.08 13.51
CA GLU A 48 7.16 -13.11 12.04
C GLU A 48 6.16 -14.13 11.45
N ASN A 49 5.73 -15.12 12.25
CA ASN A 49 4.73 -16.13 11.85
C ASN A 49 3.27 -15.65 11.90
N ASP A 50 2.97 -14.49 12.49
CA ASP A 50 1.59 -13.99 12.62
C ASP A 50 1.04 -13.39 11.31
N PHE A 51 1.93 -13.09 10.34
CA PHE A 51 1.56 -12.47 9.07
C PHE A 51 1.53 -13.48 7.92
N LYS A 52 0.64 -14.47 7.99
CA LYS A 52 0.43 -15.43 6.88
C LYS A 52 -0.69 -14.96 5.94
N LYS A 53 -0.63 -13.71 5.50
CA LYS A 53 -1.54 -13.17 4.46
C LYS A 53 -0.86 -13.19 3.09
N THR A 54 -1.62 -13.56 2.08
CA THR A 54 -1.20 -13.48 0.68
C THR A 54 -1.97 -12.36 0.00
N TYR A 55 -1.25 -11.38 -0.53
CA TYR A 55 -1.84 -10.27 -1.27
C TYR A 55 -1.86 -10.60 -2.76
N LYS A 56 -2.99 -10.33 -3.40
CA LYS A 56 -3.21 -10.65 -4.82
C LYS A 56 -3.44 -9.35 -5.58
N TYR A 57 -2.48 -9.02 -6.43
CA TYR A 57 -2.51 -7.80 -7.22
C TYR A 57 -1.61 -7.92 -8.44
N GLU A 58 -1.85 -7.03 -9.39
CA GLU A 58 -1.02 -6.79 -10.56
C GLU A 58 -0.99 -5.29 -10.88
N TYR A 59 -0.12 -4.90 -11.80
CA TYR A 59 -0.02 -3.53 -12.27
C TYR A 59 -0.42 -3.50 -13.74
N LEU A 60 -1.32 -2.58 -14.08
CA LEU A 60 -1.78 -2.38 -15.45
C LEU A 60 -1.26 -1.04 -15.96
N ASP A 61 -0.81 -1.02 -17.22
CA ASP A 61 -0.36 0.21 -17.85
C ASP A 61 -1.54 1.14 -18.13
N HIS A 62 -1.36 2.41 -17.78
CA HIS A 62 -2.21 3.49 -18.21
C HIS A 62 -1.39 4.43 -19.10
N THR A 63 -2.05 5.09 -20.06
CA THR A 63 -1.35 5.93 -21.05
C THR A 63 -0.48 7.05 -20.44
N ALA A 64 -0.79 7.46 -19.21
CA ALA A 64 -0.05 8.48 -18.46
C ALA A 64 0.71 7.92 -17.24
N ASP A 65 0.13 6.97 -16.51
CA ASP A 65 0.64 6.51 -15.21
C ASP A 65 0.51 4.98 -15.03
N VAL A 66 0.14 4.50 -13.83
CA VAL A 66 -0.04 3.07 -13.53
C VAL A 66 -1.35 2.83 -12.78
N ILE A 67 -2.02 1.73 -13.10
CA ILE A 67 -3.18 1.25 -12.34
C ILE A 67 -2.73 0.13 -11.41
N LEU A 68 -3.02 0.32 -10.12
CA LEU A 68 -2.95 -0.72 -9.11
C LEU A 68 -4.22 -1.55 -9.21
N HIS A 69 -4.09 -2.83 -9.57
CA HIS A 69 -5.21 -3.77 -9.66
C HIS A 69 -5.08 -4.84 -8.56
N SER A 70 -6.07 -4.99 -7.71
CA SER A 70 -6.13 -6.06 -6.70
C SER A 70 -7.42 -6.87 -6.81
N TYR A 71 -7.36 -8.14 -6.41
CA TYR A 71 -8.49 -9.05 -6.53
C TYR A 71 -8.52 -10.09 -5.41
N GLY A 72 -9.71 -10.53 -5.00
CA GLY A 72 -9.86 -11.41 -3.84
C GLY A 72 -11.28 -11.93 -3.63
N ASN A 73 -11.45 -12.81 -2.65
CA ASN A 73 -12.75 -13.43 -2.38
C ASN A 73 -13.68 -12.48 -1.60
N ASN A 74 -13.10 -11.47 -0.95
CA ASN A 74 -13.85 -10.46 -0.22
C ASN A 74 -13.20 -9.07 -0.37
N LEU A 75 -14.00 -8.05 -0.06
CA LEU A 75 -13.60 -6.66 -0.19
C LEU A 75 -12.42 -6.28 0.71
N THR A 76 -12.34 -6.87 1.92
CA THR A 76 -11.26 -6.62 2.87
C THR A 76 -9.92 -7.05 2.28
N GLU A 77 -9.84 -8.26 1.72
CA GLU A 77 -8.64 -8.78 1.03
C GLU A 77 -8.19 -7.86 -0.11
N CYS A 78 -9.13 -7.29 -0.86
CA CYS A 78 -8.81 -6.39 -1.97
C CYS A 78 -8.26 -5.05 -1.45
N PHE A 79 -8.89 -4.45 -0.43
CA PHE A 79 -8.40 -3.21 0.19
C PHE A 79 -6.98 -3.40 0.76
N GLU A 80 -6.75 -4.51 1.46
CA GLU A 80 -5.43 -4.86 1.97
C GLU A 80 -4.43 -5.05 0.82
N SER A 81 -4.81 -5.79 -0.22
CA SER A 81 -3.93 -6.09 -1.36
C SER A 81 -3.56 -4.87 -2.19
N VAL A 82 -4.48 -3.93 -2.44
CA VAL A 82 -4.19 -2.69 -3.18
C VAL A 82 -3.31 -1.73 -2.37
N CYS A 83 -3.45 -1.72 -1.04
CA CYS A 83 -2.52 -0.97 -0.19
C CYS A 83 -1.11 -1.56 -0.24
N ILE A 84 -0.98 -2.88 -0.17
CA ILE A 84 0.33 -3.54 -0.28
C ILE A 84 0.92 -3.38 -1.69
N SER A 85 0.10 -3.41 -2.75
CA SER A 85 0.60 -3.19 -4.12
C SER A 85 1.17 -1.78 -4.28
N MET A 86 0.53 -0.76 -3.69
CA MET A 86 1.03 0.61 -3.66
C MET A 86 2.45 0.66 -3.04
N PHE A 87 2.65 0.09 -1.85
CA PHE A 87 3.97 0.08 -1.21
C PHE A 87 4.99 -0.78 -1.95
N ASN A 88 4.58 -1.91 -2.52
CA ASN A 88 5.48 -2.76 -3.30
C ASN A 88 5.90 -2.14 -4.63
N TYR A 89 5.12 -1.18 -5.15
CA TYR A 89 5.50 -0.37 -6.30
C TYR A 89 6.58 0.68 -5.92
N MET A 90 6.45 1.28 -4.73
CA MET A 90 7.41 2.25 -4.20
C MET A 90 8.70 1.63 -3.65
N CYS A 91 8.65 0.41 -3.13
CA CYS A 91 9.79 -0.25 -2.49
C CYS A 91 9.66 -1.78 -2.55
N ASN A 92 10.77 -2.48 -2.73
CA ASN A 92 10.78 -3.94 -2.60
C ASN A 92 10.43 -4.38 -1.17
N LEU A 93 9.27 -5.00 -0.96
CA LEU A 93 8.82 -5.41 0.38
C LEU A 93 9.52 -6.66 0.93
N ASN A 94 10.31 -7.38 0.11
CA ASN A 94 11.04 -8.56 0.57
C ASN A 94 12.03 -8.21 1.70
N ASP A 95 12.69 -7.06 1.58
CA ASP A 95 13.73 -6.61 2.53
C ASP A 95 13.17 -5.81 3.72
N VAL A 96 11.89 -5.42 3.66
CA VAL A 96 11.20 -4.69 4.73
C VAL A 96 10.86 -5.64 5.88
N LYS A 97 10.99 -5.21 7.14
CA LYS A 97 10.61 -6.01 8.31
C LYS A 97 9.35 -5.46 8.96
N SER A 98 8.51 -6.30 9.57
CA SER A 98 7.29 -5.87 10.28
C SER A 98 7.59 -5.47 11.74
N LYS A 99 8.43 -4.45 11.95
CA LYS A 99 8.88 -4.04 13.30
C LYS A 99 8.02 -2.94 13.92
N ILE A 100 7.48 -2.08 13.09
CA ILE A 100 6.76 -0.87 13.46
C ILE A 100 5.31 -1.06 13.04
N ARG A 101 4.37 -0.57 13.84
CA ARG A 101 2.96 -0.55 13.50
C ARG A 101 2.42 0.88 13.39
N ARG A 102 1.48 1.09 12.48
CA ARG A 102 0.71 2.32 12.34
C ARG A 102 -0.76 2.00 12.24
N LYS A 103 -1.54 2.59 13.15
CA LYS A 103 -2.98 2.47 13.16
C LYS A 103 -3.58 3.67 12.43
N ILE A 104 -4.53 3.41 11.54
CA ILE A 104 -5.33 4.44 10.88
C ILE A 104 -6.82 4.19 11.14
N ILE A 105 -7.58 5.28 11.19
CA ILE A 105 -9.04 5.25 11.24
C ILE A 105 -9.53 6.24 10.20
N VAL A 106 -10.20 5.73 9.17
CA VAL A 106 -10.63 6.53 8.01
C VAL A 106 -12.12 6.37 7.78
N LYS A 107 -12.76 7.46 7.35
CA LYS A 107 -14.17 7.50 6.95
C LYS A 107 -14.29 7.94 5.50
N GLY A 108 -15.34 7.53 4.82
CA GLY A 108 -15.73 8.02 3.50
C GLY A 108 -17.22 8.35 3.43
N ASP A 109 -17.65 9.03 2.38
CA ASP A 109 -19.07 9.29 2.12
C ASP A 109 -19.75 8.12 1.38
N ASN A 110 -18.94 7.31 0.70
CA ASN A 110 -19.30 6.08 0.02
C ASN A 110 -18.08 5.15 -0.01
N LEU A 111 -18.20 4.01 -0.69
CA LEU A 111 -17.13 3.00 -0.74
C LEU A 111 -15.88 3.46 -1.51
N ASP A 112 -16.06 4.24 -2.58
CA ASP A 112 -14.97 4.76 -3.39
C ASP A 112 -14.18 5.83 -2.62
N ASP A 113 -14.90 6.72 -1.92
CA ASP A 113 -14.29 7.72 -1.03
C ASP A 113 -13.57 7.06 0.15
N LEU A 114 -14.13 5.97 0.69
CA LEU A 114 -13.49 5.20 1.75
C LEU A 114 -12.18 4.56 1.28
N LEU A 115 -12.16 3.97 0.08
CA LEU A 115 -10.94 3.43 -0.53
C LEU A 115 -9.90 4.53 -0.78
N PHE A 116 -10.33 5.64 -1.35
CA PHE A 116 -9.46 6.78 -1.63
C PHE A 116 -8.81 7.31 -0.34
N ASN A 117 -9.61 7.56 0.70
CA ASN A 117 -9.11 8.06 1.98
C ASN A 117 -8.20 7.04 2.68
N PHE A 118 -8.52 5.75 2.58
CA PHE A 118 -7.70 4.66 3.12
C PHE A 118 -6.30 4.63 2.50
N LEU A 119 -6.21 4.66 1.17
CA LEU A 119 -4.92 4.67 0.48
C LEU A 119 -4.17 5.98 0.68
N THR A 120 -4.87 7.11 0.68
CA THR A 120 -4.28 8.43 0.91
C THR A 120 -3.67 8.53 2.31
N GLU A 121 -4.31 7.99 3.34
CA GLU A 121 -3.77 8.01 4.70
C GLU A 121 -2.49 7.16 4.81
N PHE A 122 -2.47 5.96 4.21
CA PHE A 122 -1.25 5.15 4.15
C PHE A 122 -0.13 5.81 3.33
N HIS A 123 -0.46 6.42 2.19
CA HIS A 123 0.48 7.18 1.38
C HIS A 123 1.02 8.40 2.14
N PHE A 124 0.19 9.07 2.92
CA PHE A 124 0.59 10.17 3.80
C PHE A 124 1.58 9.71 4.87
N LEU A 125 1.43 8.51 5.45
CA LEU A 125 2.43 7.95 6.36
C LEU A 125 3.80 7.79 5.69
N TYR A 126 3.83 7.37 4.42
CA TYR A 126 5.08 7.35 3.65
C TYR A 126 5.65 8.76 3.47
N GLY A 127 4.83 9.73 3.03
CA GLY A 127 5.31 11.10 2.81
C GLY A 127 5.76 11.83 4.08
N LYS A 128 5.17 11.51 5.24
CA LYS A 128 5.45 12.17 6.52
C LYS A 128 6.64 11.59 7.27
N GLU A 129 6.75 10.26 7.32
CA GLU A 129 7.73 9.56 8.17
C GLU A 129 8.45 8.43 7.44
N TYR A 130 8.27 8.30 6.12
CA TYR A 130 8.82 7.21 5.32
C TYR A 130 8.39 5.81 5.78
N PHE A 131 7.22 5.67 6.40
CA PHE A 131 6.70 4.36 6.77
C PHE A 131 6.37 3.51 5.53
N ILE A 132 6.88 2.29 5.46
CA ILE A 132 6.58 1.32 4.40
C ILE A 132 5.81 0.16 4.99
N CYS A 133 4.55 0.00 4.56
CA CYS A 133 3.69 -1.08 5.01
C CYS A 133 4.02 -2.39 4.26
N LYS A 134 4.45 -3.41 5.00
CA LYS A 134 4.68 -4.77 4.48
C LYS A 134 3.48 -5.69 4.70
N ASN A 135 2.79 -5.52 5.82
CA ASN A 135 1.59 -6.27 6.15
C ASN A 135 0.51 -5.34 6.66
N ILE A 136 -0.75 -5.71 6.46
CA ILE A 136 -1.87 -4.89 6.90
C ILE A 136 -3.00 -5.77 7.43
N ASP A 137 -3.60 -5.30 8.51
CA ASP A 137 -4.80 -5.88 9.11
C ASP A 137 -5.90 -4.84 9.20
N ILE A 138 -6.99 -5.05 8.45
CA ILE A 138 -8.22 -4.30 8.67
C ILE A 138 -9.00 -4.95 9.81
N ILE A 139 -9.00 -4.27 10.96
CA ILE A 139 -9.66 -4.72 12.20
C ILE A 139 -11.17 -4.53 12.11
N LYS A 140 -11.60 -3.44 11.46
CA LYS A 140 -13.01 -3.10 11.29
C LYS A 140 -13.25 -2.57 9.89
N PHE A 141 -14.25 -3.15 9.22
CA PHE A 141 -14.75 -2.69 7.93
C PHE A 141 -16.27 -2.48 8.02
N ASP A 142 -16.69 -1.28 8.38
CA ASP A 142 -18.11 -0.92 8.48
C ASP A 142 -18.60 -0.38 7.14
N LYS A 143 -19.31 -1.24 6.41
CA LYS A 143 -19.87 -0.93 5.08
C LYS A 143 -21.08 0.00 5.13
N GLN A 144 -21.75 0.11 6.28
CA GLN A 144 -22.96 0.94 6.41
C GLN A 144 -22.59 2.40 6.71
N ASN A 145 -21.60 2.59 7.58
CA ASN A 145 -21.12 3.93 7.97
C ASN A 145 -19.84 4.35 7.23
N PHE A 146 -19.39 3.54 6.25
CA PHE A 146 -18.17 3.74 5.48
C PHE A 146 -16.97 4.11 6.35
N LEU A 147 -16.61 3.22 7.28
CA LEU A 147 -15.53 3.40 8.25
C LEU A 147 -14.59 2.19 8.22
N ILE A 148 -13.29 2.46 8.14
CA ILE A 148 -12.23 1.45 8.28
C ILE A 148 -11.33 1.81 9.45
N GLU A 149 -11.00 0.78 10.23
CA GLU A 149 -9.90 0.79 11.20
C GLU A 149 -8.90 -0.28 10.80
N ALA A 150 -7.65 0.12 10.59
CA ALA A 150 -6.60 -0.76 10.10
C ALA A 150 -5.28 -0.53 10.82
N ILE A 151 -4.46 -1.58 10.90
CA ILE A 151 -3.07 -1.53 11.35
C ILE A 151 -2.17 -1.97 10.22
N GLY A 152 -1.27 -1.09 9.78
CA GLY A 152 -0.15 -1.45 8.93
C GLY A 152 1.07 -1.82 9.76
N TYR A 153 1.83 -2.81 9.31
CA TYR A 153 3.06 -3.30 9.91
C TYR A 153 4.20 -3.22 8.91
N GLY A 154 5.34 -2.71 9.34
CA GLY A 154 6.42 -2.38 8.44
C GLY A 154 7.65 -1.82 9.12
N ASP A 155 8.43 -1.07 8.34
CA ASP A 155 9.66 -0.41 8.76
C ASP A 155 9.70 1.00 8.15
N PHE A 156 10.60 1.85 8.61
CA PHE A 156 10.87 3.11 7.92
C PHE A 156 11.81 2.87 6.74
N PHE A 157 11.58 3.57 5.63
CA PHE A 157 12.44 3.48 4.47
C PHE A 157 13.88 3.87 4.84
N ASN A 158 14.83 3.07 4.38
CA ASN A 158 16.25 3.31 4.57
C ASN A 158 16.96 2.89 3.29
N SER A 159 17.57 3.85 2.59
CA SER A 159 18.21 3.64 1.29
C SER A 159 19.38 2.65 1.31
N SER A 160 19.96 2.38 2.48
CA SER A 160 21.03 1.38 2.62
C SER A 160 20.52 -0.06 2.69
N LYS A 161 19.26 -0.25 3.13
CA LYS A 161 18.63 -1.55 3.40
C LYS A 161 17.55 -1.92 2.38
N HIS A 162 16.79 -0.93 1.91
CA HIS A 162 15.59 -1.11 1.12
C HIS A 162 15.82 -0.67 -0.33
N GLU A 163 15.39 -1.51 -1.26
CA GLU A 163 15.50 -1.21 -2.69
C GLU A 163 14.35 -0.27 -3.13
N CYS A 164 14.70 0.92 -3.64
CA CYS A 164 13.75 1.87 -4.21
C CYS A 164 13.05 1.31 -5.45
N GLY A 165 11.72 1.42 -5.46
CA GLY A 165 10.89 1.32 -6.66
C GLY A 165 10.65 2.69 -7.28
N THR A 166 9.42 2.93 -7.73
CA THR A 166 8.98 4.22 -8.27
C THR A 166 8.09 4.91 -7.25
N GLU A 167 8.42 6.15 -6.92
CA GLU A 167 7.59 6.97 -6.03
C GLU A 167 6.20 7.17 -6.65
N ILE A 168 5.17 7.06 -5.82
CA ILE A 168 3.82 7.48 -6.17
C ILE A 168 3.63 8.85 -5.55
N LYS A 169 3.27 9.86 -6.35
CA LYS A 169 3.05 11.24 -5.90
C LYS A 169 1.67 11.43 -5.28
N ALA A 170 0.66 10.77 -5.83
CA ALA A 170 -0.71 10.90 -5.37
C ALA A 170 -1.59 9.70 -5.75
N ILE A 171 -2.56 9.42 -4.88
CA ILE A 171 -3.71 8.57 -5.21
C ILE A 171 -4.72 9.43 -5.96
N THR A 172 -5.32 8.89 -7.02
CA THR A 172 -6.34 9.61 -7.79
C THR A 172 -7.71 9.00 -7.61
N LYS A 173 -8.75 9.85 -7.62
CA LYS A 173 -10.15 9.38 -7.76
C LYS A 173 -10.51 9.05 -9.20
N HIS A 174 -9.66 9.44 -10.16
CA HIS A 174 -9.90 9.19 -11.57
C HIS A 174 -9.79 7.69 -11.85
N GLU A 175 -10.80 7.11 -12.47
CA GLU A 175 -10.89 5.67 -12.76
C GLU A 175 -10.79 4.72 -11.54
N LEU A 176 -11.02 5.22 -10.32
CA LEU A 176 -11.17 4.35 -9.15
C LEU A 176 -12.44 3.50 -9.34
N LYS A 177 -12.28 2.17 -9.32
CA LYS A 177 -13.37 1.22 -9.53
C LYS A 177 -13.30 0.08 -8.54
N ILE A 178 -14.45 -0.23 -7.95
CA ILE A 178 -14.66 -1.43 -7.12
C ILE A 178 -15.71 -2.28 -7.83
N ILE A 179 -15.31 -3.46 -8.30
CA ILE A 179 -16.17 -4.39 -9.02
C ILE A 179 -16.48 -5.58 -8.11
N SER A 180 -17.76 -5.93 -8.00
CA SER A 180 -18.21 -7.15 -7.33
C SER A 180 -18.81 -8.12 -8.36
N ASN A 181 -18.10 -9.20 -8.63
CA ASN A 181 -18.57 -10.33 -9.42
C ASN A 181 -19.05 -11.43 -8.46
N ASN A 182 -19.95 -12.32 -8.90
CA ASN A 182 -20.69 -13.27 -8.04
C ASN A 182 -19.88 -13.98 -6.92
N GLU A 183 -18.58 -14.21 -7.13
CA GLU A 183 -17.71 -14.87 -6.15
C GLU A 183 -16.44 -14.07 -5.77
N ASN A 184 -16.14 -12.96 -6.46
CA ASN A 184 -14.88 -12.23 -6.32
C ASN A 184 -15.07 -10.71 -6.35
N TYR A 185 -14.13 -10.01 -5.73
CA TYR A 185 -14.02 -8.55 -5.78
C TYR A 185 -12.75 -8.16 -6.51
N GLU A 186 -12.81 -7.05 -7.23
CA GLU A 186 -11.68 -6.44 -7.93
C GLU A 186 -11.66 -4.93 -7.64
N ILE A 187 -10.47 -4.38 -7.47
CA ILE A 187 -10.25 -2.95 -7.22
C ILE A 187 -9.19 -2.43 -8.18
N PHE A 188 -9.51 -1.33 -8.84
CA PHE A 188 -8.62 -0.61 -9.75
C PHE A 188 -8.41 0.80 -9.22
N VAL A 189 -7.16 1.22 -9.07
CA VAL A 189 -6.78 2.56 -8.61
C VAL A 189 -5.67 3.11 -9.49
N LEU A 190 -5.95 4.20 -10.19
CA LEU A 190 -4.94 4.97 -10.91
C LEU A 190 -4.14 5.83 -9.91
N VAL A 191 -2.82 5.79 -10.02
CA VAL A 191 -1.90 6.59 -9.20
C VAL A 191 -0.98 7.41 -10.09
N ASP A 192 -0.64 8.63 -9.64
CA ASP A 192 0.36 9.51 -10.28
C ASP A 192 1.76 9.11 -9.80
N ILE A 193 2.69 8.86 -10.72
CA ILE A 193 4.08 8.42 -10.44
C ILE A 193 5.11 9.44 -10.91
#